data_AF-R9LTZ9-F1
#
_entry.id   AF-R9LTZ9-F1
#
_cell.length_a   1.000
_cell.length_b   1.000
_cell.length_c   1.000
_cell.angle_alpha   90.00
_cell.angle_beta   90.00
_cell.angle_gamma   90.00
#
_symmetry.space_group_name_H-M   'P 1'
#
loop_
_entity.id
_entity.type
_entity.pdbx_description
1 polymer ?
#
loop_
_entity_poly.entity_id
_entity_poly.type
_entity_poly.pdbx_seq_one_letter_code
_entity_poly.pdbx_strand_id
1 'polypeptide(L)'
;MKRKYALAAALVGALVLPLCSCGGSAEAIKREAYEYLASRYNAEFTIVSAEREADGPGPLPDLNPSYHWVLTVMSDQFPDETFVMRRLRTNGKKWCWLDDYFTLLLREEATNYFAEIIEPYLNTPYVVRILWGTTTWPDGTGEGTSLHEWFQANGEISQIQVFLDDVIPTDNLCKAPAINILQTEPNVHYITFFRLSSDGFANVVQGSEPIDIYQEESSKDWSQTWRIDYGQWDLEE
;
A
#
# COMPACT_ATOMS: atom_id res chain seq x y z
N MET A 1 16.07 -29.34 44.32
CA MET A 1 14.76 -29.94 43.94
C MET A 1 13.89 -28.85 43.34
N LYS A 2 13.43 -29.07 42.11
CA LYS A 2 12.80 -28.07 41.23
C LYS A 2 11.34 -27.81 41.65
N ARG A 3 10.97 -26.53 41.80
CA ARG A 3 9.58 -26.07 41.92
C ARG A 3 8.88 -26.27 40.57
N LYS A 4 7.78 -27.01 40.57
CA LYS A 4 6.90 -27.22 39.41
C LYS A 4 5.80 -26.15 39.47
N TYR A 5 5.78 -25.25 38.50
CA TYR A 5 4.63 -24.40 38.24
C TYR A 5 3.64 -25.20 37.39
N ALA A 6 2.44 -25.41 37.91
CA ALA A 6 1.33 -26.00 37.19
C ALA A 6 0.63 -24.88 36.40
N LEU A 7 0.67 -24.94 35.07
CA LEU A 7 -0.17 -24.14 34.19
C LEU A 7 -1.59 -24.70 34.26
N ALA A 8 -2.53 -23.89 34.74
CA ALA A 8 -3.94 -24.19 34.71
C ALA A 8 -4.48 -23.97 33.29
N ALA A 9 -4.85 -25.06 32.62
CA ALA A 9 -5.60 -25.01 31.38
C ALA A 9 -7.09 -24.78 31.70
N ALA A 10 -7.63 -23.63 31.30
CA ALA A 10 -9.07 -23.38 31.32
C ALA A 10 -9.69 -23.91 30.02
N LEU A 11 -10.31 -25.07 30.11
CA LEU A 11 -11.16 -25.64 29.06
C LEU A 11 -12.51 -24.90 29.08
N VAL A 12 -12.73 -23.98 28.14
CA VAL A 12 -14.07 -23.46 27.87
C VAL A 12 -14.64 -24.25 26.69
N GLY A 13 -15.50 -25.21 27.02
CA GLY A 13 -16.32 -25.90 26.04
C GLY A 13 -17.38 -24.96 25.49
N ALA A 14 -17.32 -24.67 24.20
CA ALA A 14 -18.43 -24.13 23.43
C ALA A 14 -18.91 -25.22 22.46
N LEU A 15 -20.19 -25.56 22.60
CA LEU A 15 -20.94 -26.49 21.78
C LEU A 15 -21.02 -25.94 20.34
N VAL A 16 -20.22 -26.48 19.41
CA VAL A 16 -20.28 -26.10 17.99
C VAL A 16 -21.25 -27.04 17.28
N LEU A 17 -22.43 -26.52 16.95
CA LEU A 17 -23.33 -27.14 15.98
C LEU A 17 -22.66 -27.12 14.60
N PRO A 18 -22.69 -28.24 13.84
CA PRO A 18 -22.06 -28.29 12.52
C PRO A 18 -22.99 -27.64 11.50
N LEU A 19 -22.83 -26.33 11.28
CA LEU A 19 -23.35 -25.68 10.09
C LEU A 19 -22.36 -25.91 8.97
N CYS A 20 -22.75 -26.75 8.01
CA CYS A 20 -22.14 -26.82 6.69
C CYS A 20 -22.05 -25.40 6.10
N SER A 21 -20.83 -24.87 6.00
CA SER A 21 -20.52 -23.67 5.22
C SER A 21 -19.29 -23.96 4.38
N CYS A 22 -19.50 -24.22 3.09
CA CYS A 22 -18.45 -24.12 2.08
C CYS A 22 -18.10 -22.64 1.90
N GLY A 23 -17.29 -22.12 2.81
CA GLY A 23 -16.85 -20.74 2.92
C GLY A 23 -16.36 -20.53 4.35
N GLY A 24 -15.05 -20.41 4.55
CA GLY A 24 -14.47 -20.27 5.89
C GLY A 24 -15.10 -19.09 6.64
N SER A 25 -15.30 -19.21 7.94
CA SER A 25 -15.73 -18.07 8.76
C SER A 25 -14.65 -16.98 8.77
N ALA A 26 -15.03 -15.73 9.03
CA ALA A 26 -14.06 -14.64 9.17
C ALA A 26 -12.95 -14.98 10.18
N GLU A 27 -13.29 -15.63 11.30
CA GLU A 27 -12.30 -16.09 12.29
C GLU A 27 -11.34 -17.16 11.76
N ALA A 28 -11.81 -18.10 10.94
CA ALA A 28 -10.94 -19.07 10.31
C ALA A 28 -9.99 -18.38 9.31
N ILE A 29 -10.50 -17.41 8.56
CA ILE A 29 -9.73 -16.61 7.60
C ILE A 29 -8.65 -15.79 8.31
N LYS A 30 -8.98 -15.14 9.43
CA LYS A 30 -8.00 -14.39 10.24
C LYS A 30 -6.87 -15.28 10.74
N ARG A 31 -7.18 -16.49 11.23
CA ARG A 31 -6.15 -17.44 11.68
C ARG A 31 -5.24 -17.88 10.53
N GLU A 32 -5.82 -18.26 9.38
CA GLU A 32 -5.03 -18.67 8.21
C GLU A 32 -4.19 -17.52 7.65
N ALA A 33 -4.68 -16.27 7.72
CA ALA A 33 -3.90 -15.09 7.33
C ALA A 33 -2.70 -14.87 8.26
N TYR A 34 -2.89 -15.00 9.58
CA TYR A 34 -1.78 -14.95 10.53
C TYR A 34 -0.73 -16.03 10.26
N GLU A 35 -1.15 -17.28 10.04
CA GLU A 35 -0.24 -18.39 9.70
C GLU A 35 0.54 -18.12 8.41
N TYR A 36 -0.12 -17.55 7.38
CA TYR A 36 0.54 -17.14 6.15
C TYR A 36 1.62 -16.07 6.40
N LEU A 37 1.30 -15.01 7.14
CA LEU A 37 2.23 -13.91 7.42
C LEU A 37 3.41 -14.38 8.28
N ALA A 38 3.14 -15.12 9.36
CA ALA A 38 4.16 -15.65 10.26
C ALA A 38 5.11 -16.64 9.57
N SER A 39 4.68 -17.26 8.46
CA SER A 39 5.55 -18.13 7.65
C SER A 39 6.49 -17.36 6.71
N ARG A 40 6.22 -16.08 6.47
CA ARG A 40 6.90 -15.25 5.46
C ARG A 40 7.75 -14.13 6.04
N TYR A 41 7.34 -13.59 7.17
CA TYR A 41 7.94 -12.38 7.75
C TYR A 41 8.41 -12.64 9.17
N ASN A 42 9.51 -11.99 9.53
CA ASN A 42 10.01 -11.96 10.89
C ASN A 42 9.42 -10.77 11.67
N ALA A 43 8.10 -10.77 11.83
CA ALA A 43 7.32 -9.76 12.55
C ALA A 43 6.09 -10.39 13.22
N GLU A 44 5.48 -9.67 14.16
CA GLU A 44 4.19 -10.06 14.74
C GLU A 44 3.05 -9.27 14.12
N PHE A 45 1.95 -9.96 13.83
CA PHE A 45 0.83 -9.39 13.08
C PHE A 45 -0.48 -9.48 13.84
N THR A 46 -1.28 -8.42 13.74
CA THR A 46 -2.65 -8.37 14.25
C THR A 46 -3.62 -8.17 13.09
N ILE A 47 -4.49 -9.15 12.86
CA ILE A 47 -5.54 -9.06 11.84
C ILE A 47 -6.74 -8.28 12.39
N VAL A 48 -6.87 -7.01 12.00
CA VAL A 48 -7.87 -6.07 12.51
C VAL A 48 -9.27 -6.47 12.02
N SER A 49 -9.41 -6.62 10.71
CA SER A 49 -10.68 -6.92 10.04
C SER A 49 -10.51 -8.02 8.99
N ALA A 50 -11.62 -8.67 8.63
CA ALA A 50 -11.69 -9.61 7.53
C ALA A 50 -13.09 -9.53 6.91
N GLU A 51 -13.15 -9.00 5.70
CA GLU A 51 -14.39 -8.67 5.01
C GLU A 51 -14.47 -9.42 3.69
N ARG A 52 -15.70 -9.72 3.25
CA ARG A 52 -15.96 -10.34 1.95
C ARG A 52 -16.36 -9.26 0.96
N GLU A 53 -15.62 -9.16 -0.12
CA GLU A 53 -15.92 -8.29 -1.24
C GLU A 53 -16.36 -9.11 -2.45
N ALA A 54 -17.39 -8.62 -3.14
CA ALA A 54 -17.91 -9.28 -4.32
C ALA A 54 -17.03 -8.98 -5.54
N ASP A 55 -16.72 -9.98 -6.36
CA ASP A 55 -15.83 -9.81 -7.52
C ASP A 55 -16.52 -9.10 -8.72
N GLY A 56 -17.77 -8.67 -8.57
CA GLY A 56 -18.52 -8.02 -9.64
C GLY A 56 -19.81 -7.37 -9.16
N PRO A 57 -20.49 -6.61 -10.04
CA PRO A 57 -21.73 -5.93 -9.70
C PRO A 57 -22.84 -6.95 -9.42
N GLY A 58 -23.47 -6.84 -8.26
CA GLY A 58 -24.56 -7.70 -7.82
C GLY A 58 -25.23 -7.12 -6.58
N PRO A 59 -26.51 -7.47 -6.31
CA PRO A 59 -27.32 -6.73 -5.36
C PRO A 59 -26.84 -6.83 -3.90
N LEU A 60 -26.08 -7.88 -3.52
CA LEU A 60 -25.50 -8.09 -2.19
C LEU A 60 -24.28 -9.03 -2.28
N PRO A 61 -23.19 -8.84 -1.50
CA PRO A 61 -22.01 -9.73 -1.50
C PRO A 61 -22.34 -11.19 -1.18
N ASP A 62 -23.32 -11.42 -0.30
CA ASP A 62 -23.75 -12.76 0.11
C ASP A 62 -24.51 -13.54 -0.99
N LEU A 63 -24.93 -12.86 -2.06
CA LEU A 63 -25.64 -13.47 -3.20
C LEU A 63 -24.79 -13.52 -4.47
N ASN A 64 -23.55 -13.00 -4.44
CA ASN A 64 -22.65 -13.03 -5.59
C ASN A 64 -21.85 -14.36 -5.58
N PRO A 65 -21.91 -15.19 -6.63
CA PRO A 65 -21.21 -16.48 -6.67
C PRO A 65 -19.67 -16.36 -6.65
N SER A 66 -19.12 -15.17 -6.88
CA SER A 66 -17.68 -14.90 -6.84
C SER A 66 -17.38 -13.78 -5.83
N TYR A 67 -16.51 -14.09 -4.88
CA TYR A 67 -16.05 -13.17 -3.84
C TYR A 67 -14.58 -13.43 -3.54
N HIS A 68 -13.95 -12.42 -2.95
CA HIS A 68 -12.66 -12.52 -2.30
C HIS A 68 -12.72 -11.98 -0.87
N TRP A 69 -11.69 -12.28 -0.08
CA TRP A 69 -11.51 -11.69 1.23
C TRP A 69 -10.54 -10.54 1.15
N VAL A 70 -10.86 -9.45 1.84
CA VAL A 70 -9.98 -8.32 2.10
C VAL A 70 -9.78 -8.23 3.61
N LEU A 71 -8.52 -8.12 4.04
CA LEU A 71 -8.16 -8.06 5.44
C LEU A 71 -7.28 -6.85 5.68
N THR A 72 -7.56 -6.11 6.75
CA THR A 72 -6.69 -5.05 7.25
C THR A 72 -5.81 -5.62 8.35
N VAL A 73 -4.50 -5.39 8.24
CA VAL A 73 -3.50 -5.98 9.13
C VAL A 73 -2.57 -4.91 9.67
N MET A 74 -2.22 -5.04 10.94
CA MET A 74 -1.17 -4.25 11.59
C MET A 74 0.06 -5.12 11.83
N SER A 75 1.24 -4.51 11.76
CA SER A 75 2.52 -5.12 12.13
C SER A 75 3.08 -4.44 13.37
N ASP A 76 3.74 -5.19 14.25
CA ASP A 76 4.45 -4.63 15.39
C ASP A 76 5.63 -3.72 15.00
N GLN A 77 6.18 -3.91 13.79
CA GLN A 77 7.22 -3.05 13.23
C GLN A 77 6.70 -1.66 12.83
N PHE A 78 5.40 -1.55 12.52
CA PHE A 78 4.74 -0.31 12.08
C PHE A 78 3.44 -0.11 12.87
N PRO A 79 3.52 0.21 14.17
CA PRO A 79 2.42 0.07 15.14
C PRO A 79 1.23 1.01 14.90
N ASP A 80 1.43 2.09 14.13
CA ASP A 80 0.38 3.08 13.83
C ASP A 80 -0.16 2.94 12.41
N GLU A 81 0.22 1.89 11.70
CA GLU A 81 -0.07 1.72 10.29
C GLU A 81 -0.71 0.37 9.98
N THR A 82 -1.39 0.32 8.84
CA THR A 82 -2.01 -0.90 8.35
C THR A 82 -1.63 -1.16 6.91
N PHE A 83 -1.65 -2.44 6.53
CA PHE A 83 -1.54 -2.89 5.15
C PHE A 83 -2.71 -3.83 4.85
N VAL A 84 -2.91 -4.13 3.56
CA VAL A 84 -4.01 -4.93 3.06
C VAL A 84 -3.52 -6.30 2.62
N MET A 85 -4.25 -7.32 3.06
CA MET A 85 -4.14 -8.66 2.49
C MET A 85 -5.41 -9.00 1.72
N ARG A 86 -5.24 -9.82 0.68
CA ARG A 86 -6.34 -10.36 -0.09
C ARG A 86 -6.24 -11.87 -0.16
N ARG A 87 -7.38 -12.55 -0.03
CA ARG A 87 -7.52 -13.97 -0.36
C ARG A 87 -8.51 -14.10 -1.50
N LEU A 88 -8.03 -14.47 -2.69
CA LEU A 88 -8.86 -14.52 -3.89
C LEU A 88 -8.66 -15.82 -4.68
N ARG A 89 -9.59 -16.12 -5.59
CA ARG A 89 -9.47 -17.25 -6.51
C ARG A 89 -8.91 -16.78 -7.84
N THR A 90 -7.82 -17.38 -8.30
CA THR A 90 -7.31 -17.15 -9.66
C THR A 90 -7.99 -18.07 -10.67
N ASN A 91 -7.76 -17.84 -11.98
CA ASN A 91 -8.31 -18.57 -13.14
C ASN A 91 -7.92 -20.09 -13.23
N GLY A 92 -7.80 -20.75 -12.07
CA GLY A 92 -7.65 -22.19 -11.85
C GLY A 92 -8.34 -22.70 -10.57
N LYS A 93 -9.30 -21.96 -10.00
CA LYS A 93 -10.11 -22.28 -8.79
C LYS A 93 -9.36 -22.45 -7.47
N LYS A 94 -8.05 -22.21 -7.41
CA LYS A 94 -7.29 -22.25 -6.16
C LYS A 94 -7.34 -20.88 -5.49
N TRP A 95 -7.53 -20.88 -4.18
CA TRP A 95 -7.35 -19.70 -3.35
C TRP A 95 -5.86 -19.37 -3.26
N CYS A 96 -5.50 -18.11 -3.48
CA CYS A 96 -4.18 -17.57 -3.21
C CYS A 96 -4.27 -16.47 -2.14
N TRP A 97 -3.14 -16.27 -1.47
CA TRP A 97 -2.92 -15.14 -0.58
C TRP A 97 -2.07 -14.12 -1.30
N LEU A 98 -2.46 -12.86 -1.18
CA LEU A 98 -1.72 -11.69 -1.61
C LEU A 98 -1.65 -10.73 -0.43
N ASP A 99 -0.53 -10.03 -0.30
CA ASP A 99 -0.34 -8.99 0.71
C ASP A 99 0.51 -7.87 0.12
N ASP A 100 0.23 -6.65 0.55
CA ASP A 100 0.97 -5.46 0.15
C ASP A 100 1.89 -4.94 1.27
N TYR A 101 2.40 -5.83 2.13
CA TYR A 101 3.29 -5.43 3.22
C TYR A 101 4.60 -4.78 2.73
N PHE A 102 5.02 -5.07 1.49
CA PHE A 102 6.14 -4.38 0.83
C PHE A 102 5.96 -2.85 0.79
N THR A 103 4.72 -2.35 0.77
CA THR A 103 4.43 -0.91 0.73
C THR A 103 4.88 -0.18 1.99
N LEU A 104 4.99 -0.91 3.12
CA LEU A 104 5.56 -0.44 4.37
C LEU A 104 7.08 -0.65 4.39
N LEU A 105 7.52 -1.87 4.05
CA LEU A 105 8.94 -2.26 4.12
C LEU A 105 9.85 -1.44 3.18
N LEU A 106 9.40 -1.16 1.96
CA LEU A 106 10.17 -0.44 0.95
C LEU A 106 9.96 1.08 0.97
N ARG A 107 9.07 1.59 1.84
CA ARG A 107 8.61 2.98 1.77
C ARG A 107 9.76 3.98 1.92
N GLU A 108 10.56 3.80 2.96
CA GLU A 108 11.66 4.73 3.27
C GLU A 108 12.69 4.71 2.15
N GLU A 109 13.11 3.52 1.70
CA GLU A 109 14.06 3.36 0.60
C GLU A 109 13.55 4.03 -0.68
N ALA A 110 12.30 3.75 -1.08
CA ALA A 110 11.71 4.33 -2.28
C ALA A 110 11.56 5.86 -2.19
N THR A 111 11.08 6.36 -1.06
CA THR A 111 10.92 7.80 -0.84
C THR A 111 12.26 8.52 -0.94
N ASN A 112 13.30 7.99 -0.27
CA ASN A 112 14.64 8.57 -0.29
C ASN A 112 15.26 8.51 -1.69
N TYR A 113 15.14 7.36 -2.37
CA TYR A 113 15.65 7.18 -3.73
C TYR A 113 15.13 8.25 -4.70
N PHE A 114 13.81 8.45 -4.73
CA PHE A 114 13.23 9.44 -5.63
C PHE A 114 13.46 10.88 -5.16
N ALA A 115 13.54 11.13 -3.85
CA ALA A 115 13.93 12.45 -3.33
C ALA A 115 15.34 12.83 -3.79
N GLU A 116 16.32 11.92 -3.73
CA GLU A 116 17.68 12.17 -4.20
C GLU A 116 17.74 12.50 -5.71
N ILE A 117 16.84 11.91 -6.51
CA ILE A 117 16.74 12.23 -7.94
C ILE A 117 16.11 13.61 -8.16
N ILE A 118 15.14 14.01 -7.32
CA ILE A 118 14.39 15.27 -7.44
C ILE A 118 15.18 16.47 -6.90
N GLU A 119 15.92 16.29 -5.81
CA GLU A 119 16.63 17.35 -5.06
C GLU A 119 17.48 18.28 -5.94
N PRO A 120 18.25 17.81 -6.95
CA PRO A 120 19.04 18.69 -7.80
C PRO A 120 18.22 19.66 -8.66
N TYR A 121 16.92 19.40 -8.85
CA TYR A 121 16.03 20.17 -9.71
C TYR A 121 15.11 21.12 -8.94
N LEU A 122 14.78 20.79 -7.69
CA LEU A 122 13.82 21.53 -6.87
C LEU A 122 14.48 22.17 -5.66
N ASN A 123 14.42 23.51 -5.59
CA ASN A 123 14.88 24.30 -4.43
C ASN A 123 13.76 24.62 -3.43
N THR A 124 12.63 23.92 -3.51
CA THR A 124 11.47 24.10 -2.63
C THR A 124 11.30 22.86 -1.74
N PRO A 125 10.83 23.00 -0.49
CA PRO A 125 10.46 21.84 0.31
C PRO A 125 9.38 21.00 -0.38
N TYR A 126 9.52 19.68 -0.31
CA TYR A 126 8.54 18.75 -0.86
C TYR A 126 8.45 17.47 -0.04
N VAL A 127 7.35 16.73 -0.24
CA VAL A 127 7.15 15.38 0.30
C VAL A 127 6.90 14.43 -0.87
N VAL A 128 7.61 13.29 -0.87
CA VAL A 128 7.40 12.22 -1.84
C VAL A 128 6.49 11.15 -1.25
N ARG A 129 5.58 10.64 -2.06
CA ARG A 129 4.73 9.46 -1.77
C ARG A 129 4.76 8.52 -2.97
N ILE A 130 4.74 7.23 -2.67
CA ILE A 130 4.83 6.15 -3.64
C ILE A 130 3.50 5.42 -3.70
N LEU A 131 2.88 5.42 -4.87
CA LEU A 131 1.74 4.56 -5.18
C LEU A 131 2.25 3.39 -6.01
N TRP A 132 2.10 2.21 -5.45
CA TRP A 132 2.60 0.98 -6.04
C TRP A 132 1.68 0.50 -7.16
N GLY A 133 2.23 -0.15 -8.18
CA GLY A 133 1.48 -0.65 -9.33
C GLY A 133 0.80 -2.00 -9.11
N THR A 134 1.05 -2.63 -7.97
CA THR A 134 0.60 -3.98 -7.63
C THR A 134 0.08 -4.04 -6.20
N THR A 135 -0.67 -5.09 -5.90
CA THR A 135 -1.18 -5.40 -4.55
C THR A 135 -0.50 -6.64 -3.96
N THR A 136 0.60 -7.08 -4.58
CA THR A 136 1.38 -8.23 -4.14
C THR A 136 2.85 -8.12 -4.56
N TRP A 137 3.72 -8.85 -3.85
CA TRP A 137 5.11 -9.03 -4.22
C TRP A 137 5.28 -9.61 -5.63
N PRO A 138 6.19 -9.06 -6.44
CA PRO A 138 6.65 -9.69 -7.68
C PRO A 138 7.23 -11.09 -7.42
N ASP A 139 7.14 -11.95 -8.43
CA ASP A 139 7.64 -13.33 -8.30
C ASP A 139 9.14 -13.35 -7.95
N GLY A 140 9.50 -14.15 -6.95
CA GLY A 140 10.89 -14.28 -6.48
C GLY A 140 11.35 -13.22 -5.47
N THR A 141 10.47 -12.31 -5.07
CA THR A 141 10.74 -11.30 -4.03
C THR A 141 10.05 -11.65 -2.70
N GLY A 142 10.41 -10.92 -1.64
CA GLY A 142 9.86 -11.09 -0.29
C GLY A 142 10.58 -10.21 0.74
N GLU A 143 10.47 -10.58 2.02
CA GLU A 143 11.15 -9.86 3.10
C GLU A 143 12.66 -9.71 2.83
N GLY A 144 13.18 -8.49 3.03
CA GLY A 144 14.59 -8.16 2.79
C GLY A 144 14.96 -7.83 1.35
N THR A 145 13.99 -7.87 0.42
CA THR A 145 14.17 -7.35 -0.95
C THR A 145 14.42 -5.84 -0.88
N SER A 146 15.41 -5.35 -1.63
CA SER A 146 15.65 -3.91 -1.86
C SER A 146 14.77 -3.35 -2.99
N LEU A 147 14.62 -2.03 -3.07
CA LEU A 147 13.92 -1.38 -4.19
C LEU A 147 14.54 -1.73 -5.56
N HIS A 148 15.86 -1.85 -5.61
CA HIS A 148 16.55 -2.25 -6.84
C HIS A 148 16.18 -3.67 -7.28
N GLU A 149 16.19 -4.63 -6.35
CA GLU A 149 15.77 -6.02 -6.62
C GLU A 149 14.28 -6.10 -6.97
N TRP A 150 13.45 -5.24 -6.36
CA TRP A 150 12.04 -5.11 -6.71
C TRP A 150 11.84 -4.74 -8.19
N PHE A 151 12.56 -3.73 -8.69
CA PHE A 151 12.50 -3.35 -10.11
C PHE A 151 13.05 -4.46 -11.02
N GLN A 152 14.14 -5.13 -10.63
CA GLN A 152 14.67 -6.28 -11.38
C GLN A 152 13.69 -7.45 -11.49
N ALA A 153 12.86 -7.64 -10.46
CA ALA A 153 11.78 -8.63 -10.44
C ALA A 153 10.52 -8.15 -11.18
N ASN A 154 10.62 -7.06 -11.96
CA ASN A 154 9.53 -6.50 -12.73
C ASN A 154 8.42 -5.89 -11.86
N GLY A 155 8.75 -5.49 -10.63
CA GLY A 155 7.87 -4.72 -9.77
C GLY A 155 7.66 -3.31 -10.32
N GLU A 156 6.44 -2.79 -10.16
CA GLU A 156 6.01 -1.53 -10.76
C GLU A 156 5.59 -0.50 -9.70
N ILE A 157 5.88 0.76 -9.99
CA ILE A 157 5.32 1.92 -9.28
C ILE A 157 4.33 2.58 -10.23
N SER A 158 3.05 2.58 -9.85
CA SER A 158 2.02 3.21 -10.66
C SER A 158 2.20 4.72 -10.70
N GLN A 159 2.51 5.33 -9.56
CA GLN A 159 2.66 6.77 -9.49
C GLN A 159 3.64 7.20 -8.40
N ILE A 160 4.49 8.17 -8.73
CA ILE A 160 5.19 8.98 -7.74
C ILE A 160 4.39 10.27 -7.54
N GLN A 161 4.08 10.60 -6.30
CA GLN A 161 3.40 11.84 -5.94
C GLN A 161 4.35 12.76 -5.19
N VAL A 162 4.49 13.99 -5.66
CA VAL A 162 5.38 15.01 -5.08
C VAL A 162 4.54 16.19 -4.64
N PHE A 163 4.45 16.42 -3.33
CA PHE A 163 3.67 17.52 -2.76
C PHE A 163 4.60 18.68 -2.44
N LEU A 164 4.37 19.85 -3.02
CA LEU A 164 5.19 21.06 -2.89
C LEU A 164 4.61 22.00 -1.84
N ASP A 165 5.48 22.65 -1.05
CA ASP A 165 5.10 23.67 -0.07
C ASP A 165 4.81 25.03 -0.73
N ASP A 166 3.53 25.38 -0.83
CA ASP A 166 2.98 26.65 -1.36
C ASP A 166 3.55 27.09 -2.72
N VAL A 167 3.94 26.13 -3.55
CA VAL A 167 4.44 26.36 -4.91
C VAL A 167 3.46 25.80 -5.92
N ILE A 168 3.08 26.62 -6.90
CA ILE A 168 2.29 26.18 -8.06
C ILE A 168 3.19 25.33 -8.97
N PRO A 169 2.85 24.05 -9.21
CA PRO A 169 3.62 23.21 -10.11
C PRO A 169 3.48 23.71 -11.56
N THR A 170 4.59 23.76 -12.28
CA THR A 170 4.65 24.23 -13.69
C THR A 170 5.66 23.40 -14.47
N ASP A 171 5.56 23.40 -15.80
CA ASP A 171 6.53 22.71 -16.68
C ASP A 171 7.99 23.12 -16.41
N ASN A 172 8.24 24.41 -16.23
CA ASN A 172 9.58 24.94 -15.97
C ASN A 172 10.20 24.40 -14.68
N LEU A 173 9.36 24.04 -13.71
CA LEU A 173 9.80 23.51 -12.42
C LEU A 173 9.88 21.98 -12.42
N CYS A 174 8.86 21.32 -12.98
CA CYS A 174 8.59 19.91 -12.72
C CYS A 174 9.00 18.99 -13.88
N LYS A 175 9.10 19.49 -15.11
CA LYS A 175 9.32 18.63 -16.28
C LYS A 175 10.70 17.96 -16.25
N ALA A 176 11.75 18.71 -15.94
CA ALA A 176 13.11 18.16 -15.92
C ALA A 176 13.31 16.98 -14.95
N PRO A 177 12.93 17.07 -13.66
CA PRO A 177 13.03 15.92 -12.75
C PRO A 177 12.10 14.78 -13.15
N ALA A 178 10.89 15.08 -13.63
CA ALA A 178 9.94 14.07 -14.08
C ALA A 178 10.49 13.21 -15.22
N ILE A 179 10.98 13.86 -16.28
CA ILE A 179 11.55 13.18 -17.44
C ILE A 179 12.79 12.39 -17.04
N ASN A 180 13.64 12.92 -16.15
CA ASN A 180 14.79 12.18 -15.66
C ASN A 180 14.38 10.86 -14.99
N ILE A 181 13.43 10.90 -14.05
CA ILE A 181 12.92 9.68 -13.39
C ILE A 181 12.34 8.70 -14.41
N LEU A 182 11.44 9.17 -15.28
CA LEU A 182 10.75 8.30 -16.23
C LEU A 182 11.73 7.64 -17.22
N GLN A 183 12.82 8.33 -17.58
CA GLN A 183 13.87 7.79 -18.45
C GLN A 183 14.80 6.80 -17.75
N THR A 184 15.13 7.03 -16.47
CA THR A 184 16.03 6.15 -15.71
C THR A 184 15.31 4.95 -15.11
N GLU A 185 14.04 5.10 -14.76
CA GLU A 185 13.21 4.10 -14.09
C GLU A 185 12.00 3.70 -14.94
N PRO A 186 12.15 2.77 -15.91
CA PRO A 186 11.05 2.36 -16.78
C PRO A 186 9.91 1.63 -16.04
N ASN A 187 10.13 1.19 -14.80
CA ASN A 187 9.13 0.58 -13.93
C ASN A 187 8.20 1.61 -13.24
N VAL A 188 8.43 2.91 -13.45
CA VAL A 188 7.57 4.00 -12.96
C VAL A 188 6.66 4.47 -14.09
N HIS A 189 5.35 4.38 -13.92
CA HIS A 189 4.42 4.71 -15.00
C HIS A 189 4.19 6.22 -15.19
N TYR A 190 4.01 6.95 -14.09
CA TYR A 190 3.87 8.41 -14.14
C TYR A 190 4.23 9.07 -12.80
N ILE A 191 4.45 10.38 -12.84
CA ILE A 191 4.74 11.23 -11.70
C ILE A 191 3.79 12.42 -11.71
N THR A 192 3.31 12.83 -10.53
CA THR A 192 2.44 13.99 -10.38
C THR A 192 2.96 14.90 -9.29
N PHE A 193 3.04 16.18 -9.60
CA PHE A 193 3.37 17.23 -8.64
C PHE A 193 2.09 17.92 -8.21
N PHE A 194 1.92 18.08 -6.91
CA PHE A 194 0.77 18.71 -6.27
C PHE A 194 1.23 19.95 -5.53
N ARG A 195 0.39 21.00 -5.52
CA ARG A 195 0.53 22.09 -4.58
C ARG A 195 -0.22 21.76 -3.29
N LEU A 196 0.41 22.03 -2.16
CA LEU A 196 -0.27 22.24 -0.88
C LEU A 196 -0.08 23.69 -0.44
N SER A 197 -1.01 24.24 0.34
CA SER A 197 -0.73 25.45 1.12
C SER A 197 0.36 25.15 2.17
N SER A 198 1.06 26.16 2.69
CA SER A 198 2.06 25.92 3.75
C SER A 198 1.47 25.32 5.03
N ASP A 199 0.23 25.66 5.36
CA ASP A 199 -0.47 25.05 6.50
C ASP A 199 -0.78 23.57 6.20
N GLY A 200 -1.25 23.26 5.00
CA GLY A 200 -1.47 21.89 4.54
C GLY A 200 -0.18 21.07 4.51
N PHE A 201 0.90 21.65 4.02
CA PHE A 201 2.23 21.03 4.00
C PHE A 201 2.75 20.77 5.42
N ALA A 202 2.58 21.72 6.35
CA ALA A 202 2.95 21.54 7.74
C ALA A 202 2.15 20.40 8.41
N ASN A 203 0.85 20.26 8.09
CA ASN A 203 0.03 19.14 8.58
C ASN A 203 0.56 17.79 8.06
N VAL A 204 0.99 17.74 6.80
CA VAL A 204 1.62 16.55 6.21
C VAL A 204 2.92 16.19 6.94
N VAL A 205 3.79 17.17 7.19
CA VAL A 205 5.03 16.96 7.95
C VAL A 205 4.74 16.46 9.37
N GLN A 206 3.59 16.80 9.94
CA GLN A 206 3.12 16.32 11.24
C GLN A 206 2.40 14.95 11.19
N GLY A 207 2.30 14.32 10.01
CA GLY A 207 1.78 12.96 9.85
C GLY A 207 0.40 12.85 9.21
N SER A 208 -0.18 13.95 8.72
CA SER A 208 -1.42 13.90 7.94
C SER A 208 -1.18 13.30 6.55
N GLU A 209 -2.19 12.63 5.99
CA GLU A 209 -2.08 12.03 4.65
C GLU A 209 -2.13 13.11 3.56
N PRO A 210 -1.08 13.25 2.72
CA PRO A 210 -0.97 14.36 1.77
C PRO A 210 -2.12 14.47 0.77
N ILE A 211 -2.62 13.33 0.28
CA ILE A 211 -3.66 13.34 -0.74
C ILE A 211 -5.00 13.83 -0.17
N ASP A 212 -5.28 13.55 1.09
CA ASP A 212 -6.50 14.02 1.76
C ASP A 212 -6.47 15.54 1.95
N ILE A 213 -5.33 16.07 2.40
CA ILE A 213 -5.11 17.52 2.52
C ILE A 213 -5.24 18.20 1.15
N TYR A 214 -4.58 17.66 0.13
CA TYR A 214 -4.68 18.16 -1.24
C TYR A 214 -6.13 18.20 -1.72
N GLN A 215 -6.89 17.12 -1.52
CA GLN A 215 -8.30 17.05 -1.95
C GLN A 215 -9.15 18.10 -1.22
N GLU A 216 -8.93 18.30 0.08
CA GLU A 216 -9.65 19.30 0.84
C GLU A 216 -9.36 20.72 0.32
N GLU A 217 -8.08 21.06 0.12
CA GLU A 217 -7.66 22.39 -0.32
C GLU A 217 -8.08 22.69 -1.76
N SER A 218 -7.80 21.77 -2.68
CA SER A 218 -8.14 21.93 -4.10
C SER A 218 -9.64 21.96 -4.35
N SER A 219 -10.47 21.32 -3.51
CA SER A 219 -11.93 21.42 -3.65
C SER A 219 -12.48 22.84 -3.46
N LYS A 220 -11.70 23.72 -2.80
CA LYS A 220 -12.08 25.12 -2.54
C LYS A 220 -11.77 26.03 -3.75
N ASP A 221 -10.98 25.55 -4.71
CA ASP A 221 -10.59 26.28 -5.91
C ASP A 221 -10.53 25.35 -7.14
N TRP A 222 -11.47 25.55 -8.07
CA TRP A 222 -11.61 24.73 -9.28
C TRP A 222 -10.53 24.98 -10.35
N SER A 223 -9.49 25.75 -10.04
CA SER A 223 -8.38 25.98 -10.96
C SER A 223 -7.59 24.67 -11.23
N GLN A 224 -7.13 24.48 -12.47
CA GLN A 224 -6.29 23.33 -12.83
C GLN A 224 -4.82 23.53 -12.39
N THR A 225 -4.50 24.62 -11.68
CA THR A 225 -3.11 24.97 -11.30
C THR A 225 -2.61 24.20 -10.08
N TRP A 226 -3.42 23.32 -9.49
CA TRP A 226 -3.09 22.60 -8.26
C TRP A 226 -2.25 21.35 -8.50
N ARG A 227 -2.13 20.88 -9.74
CA ARG A 227 -1.31 19.73 -10.10
C ARG A 227 -0.79 19.77 -11.53
N ILE A 228 0.29 19.04 -11.78
CA ILE A 228 0.75 18.70 -13.12
C ILE A 228 1.30 17.27 -13.10
N ASP A 229 1.06 16.51 -14.16
CA ASP A 229 1.50 15.12 -14.31
C ASP A 229 2.32 14.90 -15.58
N TYR A 230 3.21 13.91 -15.50
CA TYR A 230 4.01 13.43 -16.61
C TYR A 230 4.04 11.91 -16.55
N GLY A 231 3.87 11.25 -17.69
CA GLY A 231 3.92 9.80 -17.79
C GLY A 231 4.90 9.30 -18.82
N GLN A 232 5.06 7.98 -18.87
CA GLN A 232 5.88 7.32 -19.89
C GLN A 232 5.46 7.70 -21.33
N TRP A 233 4.19 8.05 -21.55
CA TRP A 233 3.69 8.55 -22.83
C TRP A 233 4.30 9.89 -23.27
N ASP A 234 4.85 10.68 -22.35
CA ASP A 234 5.51 11.96 -22.65
C ASP A 234 6.98 11.78 -23.10
N LEU A 235 7.51 10.55 -23.06
CA LEU A 235 8.85 10.21 -23.56
C LEU A 235 8.86 9.77 -25.03
N GLU A 236 7.69 9.50 -25.62
CA GLU A 236 7.57 8.96 -26.98
C GLU A 236 7.63 10.03 -28.09
N GLU A 237 8.03 11.27 -27.77
CA GLU A 237 8.24 12.40 -28.70
C GLU A 237 9.71 12.65 -29.05
#